data_AF-A0A7T7R5N5-F1
#
_entry.id   AF-A0A7T7R5N5-F1
#
_cell.length_a   1.000
_cell.length_b   1.000
_cell.length_c   1.000
_cell.angle_alpha   90.00
_cell.angle_beta   90.00
_cell.angle_gamma   90.00
#
_symmetry.space_group_name_H-M   'P 1'
#
loop_
_entity.id
_entity.type
_entity.pdbx_description
1 polymer ?
#
loop_
_entity_poly.entity_id
_entity_poly.type
_entity_poly.pdbx_seq_one_letter_code
_entity_poly.pdbx_strand_id
1 'polypeptide(L)' 'MAVQQNRKSRSRRDMRRSHDALTENALTVDQATGETHRRHHVSKDGIYRGRQLFAKASAE' A
#
# COMPACT_ATOMS: atom_id res chain seq x y z
N MET A 1 -6.03 -41.51 -0.79
CA MET A 1 -5.64 -40.16 -0.32
C MET A 1 -4.22 -39.89 -0.83
N ALA A 2 -3.97 -38.77 -1.51
CA ALA A 2 -2.64 -38.49 -2.03
C ALA A 2 -1.78 -37.85 -0.93
N VAL A 3 -0.60 -38.43 -0.67
CA VAL A 3 0.38 -37.92 0.30
C VAL A 3 1.75 -37.89 -0.36
N GLN A 4 2.57 -36.92 0.00
CA GLN A 4 3.96 -36.91 -0.43
C GLN A 4 4.72 -38.05 0.27
N GLN A 5 5.56 -38.77 -0.48
CA GLN A 5 6.43 -39.80 0.10
C GLN A 5 7.58 -39.17 0.91
N ASN A 6 8.15 -38.07 0.41
CA ASN A 6 9.36 -37.44 0.96
C ASN A 6 9.15 -35.96 1.28
N ARG A 7 9.97 -35.44 2.20
CA ARG A 7 10.02 -34.00 2.52
C ARG A 7 10.60 -33.23 1.33
N LYS A 8 9.98 -32.11 0.94
CA LYS A 8 10.59 -31.19 -0.04
C LYS A 8 11.81 -30.50 0.59
N SER A 9 12.88 -30.33 -0.20
CA SER A 9 14.08 -29.59 0.22
C SER A 9 13.77 -28.12 0.51
N ARG A 10 14.58 -27.48 1.36
CA ARG A 10 14.46 -26.04 1.66
C ARG A 10 14.58 -25.21 0.37
N SER A 11 15.53 -25.54 -0.52
CA SER A 11 15.69 -24.89 -1.82
C SER A 11 14.42 -24.90 -2.67
N ARG A 12 13.72 -26.04 -2.81
CA ARG A 12 12.46 -26.12 -3.57
C ARG A 12 11.32 -25.35 -2.92
N ARG A 13 11.30 -25.26 -1.59
CA ARG A 13 10.32 -24.44 -0.87
C ARG A 13 10.60 -22.96 -1.08
N ASP A 14 11.86 -22.55 -0.99
CA ASP A 14 12.25 -21.15 -1.03
C ASP A 14 12.18 -20.60 -2.47
N MET A 15 12.52 -21.40 -3.49
CA MET A 15 12.23 -21.07 -4.90
C MET A 15 10.74 -21.00 -5.21
N ARG A 16 9.90 -21.81 -4.56
CA ARG A 16 8.44 -21.67 -4.73
C ARG A 16 7.94 -20.35 -4.14
N ARG A 17 8.49 -19.94 -2.99
CA ARG A 17 8.12 -18.71 -2.27
C ARG A 17 8.80 -17.44 -2.79
N SER A 18 9.65 -17.54 -3.81
CA SER A 18 10.38 -16.37 -4.34
C SER A 18 9.46 -15.32 -4.95
N HIS A 19 8.24 -15.69 -5.31
CA HIS A 19 7.22 -14.79 -5.86
C HIS A 19 6.20 -14.30 -4.82
N ASP A 20 6.31 -14.71 -3.55
CA ASP A 20 5.36 -14.37 -2.48
C ASP A 20 5.68 -13.01 -1.81
N ALA A 21 6.49 -12.17 -2.44
CA ALA A 21 6.84 -10.85 -1.90
C ALA A 21 5.67 -9.86 -2.06
N LEU A 22 5.45 -9.04 -1.04
CA LEU A 22 4.47 -7.95 -1.09
C LEU A 22 5.05 -6.76 -1.85
N THR A 23 4.17 -5.96 -2.45
CA THR A 23 4.53 -4.71 -3.14
C THR A 23 4.14 -3.50 -2.30
N GLU A 24 5.01 -2.50 -2.26
CA GLU A 24 4.74 -1.24 -1.57
C GLU A 24 3.83 -0.34 -2.42
N ASN A 25 3.09 0.55 -1.76
CA ASN A 25 2.25 1.52 -2.45
C ASN A 25 3.05 2.77 -2.82
N ALA A 26 2.73 3.41 -3.95
CA ALA A 26 3.33 4.68 -4.32
C ALA A 26 2.78 5.82 -3.44
N LEU A 27 3.63 6.34 -2.54
CA LEU A 27 3.34 7.48 -1.68
C LEU A 27 4.09 8.72 -2.18
N THR A 28 3.42 9.87 -2.16
CA THR A 28 3.98 11.18 -2.53
C THR A 28 3.71 12.17 -1.41
N VAL A 29 4.53 13.22 -1.33
CA VAL A 29 4.30 14.35 -0.41
C VAL A 29 3.47 15.40 -1.14
N ASP A 30 2.36 15.80 -0.55
CA ASP A 30 1.53 16.89 -1.07
C ASP A 30 2.25 18.22 -0.89
N GLN A 31 2.27 19.05 -1.94
CA GLN A 31 3.02 20.30 -1.96
C GLN A 31 2.38 21.40 -1.09
N ALA A 32 1.07 21.39 -0.90
CA ALA A 32 0.36 22.44 -0.18
C ALA A 32 0.33 22.19 1.33
N THR A 33 0.23 20.91 1.73
CA THR A 33 0.08 20.50 3.14
C THR A 33 1.33 19.89 3.74
N GLY A 34 2.26 19.41 2.91
CA GLY A 34 3.44 18.66 3.37
C GLY A 34 3.14 17.24 3.86
N GLU A 35 1.89 16.78 3.77
CA GLU A 35 1.49 15.45 4.21
C GLU A 35 1.82 14.36 3.18
N THR A 36 2.05 13.13 3.66
CA THR A 36 2.19 11.97 2.78
C THR A 36 0.82 11.43 2.38
N HIS A 37 0.59 11.28 1.09
CA HIS A 37 -0.65 10.74 0.54
C HIS A 37 -0.36 9.71 -0.55
N ARG A 38 -1.33 8.84 -0.85
CA ARG A 38 -1.23 7.95 -2.01
C ARG A 38 -1.23 8.79 -3.30
N ARG A 39 -0.33 8.45 -4.21
CA ARG A 39 -0.23 9.16 -5.49
C ARG A 39 -1.58 9.16 -6.21
N HIS A 40 -1.98 10.32 -6.73
CA HIS A 40 -3.27 10.56 -7.40
C HIS A 40 -4.53 10.34 -6.55
N HIS A 41 -4.41 10.20 -5.23
CA HIS A 41 -5.55 10.14 -4.33
C HIS A 41 -5.69 11.45 -3.54
N VAL A 42 -6.91 11.73 -3.09
CA VAL A 42 -7.21 12.83 -2.16
C VAL A 42 -6.57 12.52 -0.80
N SER A 43 -5.95 13.51 -0.16
CA SER A 43 -5.44 13.37 1.21
C SER A 43 -6.58 13.13 2.21
N LYS A 44 -6.26 12.62 3.39
CA LYS A 44 -7.23 12.33 4.46
C LYS A 44 -8.06 13.57 4.82
N ASP A 45 -7.41 14.73 4.77
CA ASP A 45 -8.00 16.04 5.10
C ASP A 45 -8.89 16.62 3.99
N GLY A 46 -9.06 15.88 2.88
CA GLY A 46 -9.90 16.31 1.76
C GLY A 46 -9.20 17.22 0.77
N ILE A 47 -7.86 17.24 0.77
CA ILE A 47 -7.04 18.10 -0.09
C ILE A 47 -6.49 17.30 -1.27
N TYR A 48 -6.58 17.86 -2.48
CA TYR A 48 -5.92 17.30 -3.66
C TYR A 48 -5.48 18.42 -4.60
N ARG A 49 -4.20 18.41 -4.98
CA ARG A 49 -3.60 19.45 -5.84
C ARG A 49 -3.87 20.87 -5.30
N GLY A 50 -3.68 21.05 -3.99
CA GLY A 50 -3.85 22.35 -3.32
C GLY A 50 -5.30 22.84 -3.17
N ARG A 51 -6.31 22.02 -3.51
CA ARG A 51 -7.73 22.38 -3.38
C ARG A 51 -8.38 21.57 -2.26
N GLN A 52 -9.10 22.25 -1.37
CA GLN A 52 -9.99 21.64 -0.38
C GLN A 52 -11.27 21.20 -1.09
N LEU A 53 -11.53 19.90 -1.14
CA LEU A 53 -12.72 19.34 -1.80
C LEU A 53 -13.94 19.28 -0.89
N PHE A 54 -13.73 19.03 0.40
CA PHE A 54 -14.80 18.95 1.39
C PHE A 54 -14.73 20.18 2.29
N ALA A 55 -15.79 21.00 2.28
CA ALA A 55 -15.92 22.09 3.24
C ALA A 55 -15.92 21.49 4.65
N LYS A 56 -14.91 21.83 5.47
CA LYS A 56 -14.93 21.50 6.89
C LYS A 56 -16.02 22.37 7.50
N ALA A 57 -17.16 21.76 7.90
CA ALA A 57 -18.05 22.42 8.83
C ALA A 57 -17.24 22.65 10.10
N SER A 58 -17.13 23.91 10.53
CA SER A 58 -16.45 24.31 11.75
C SER A 58 -16.88 23.39 12.89
N ALA A 59 -15.94 22.60 13.40
CA ALA A 59 -16.17 21.81 14.60
C ALA A 59 -16.19 22.79 15.78
N GLU A 60 -17.34 22.86 16.43
CA GLU A 60 -17.50 23.37 17.79
C GLU A 60 -16.83 22.42 18.80
#